data_AF-A0A4Y7PL08-F1
#
_entry.id   AF-A0A4Y7PL08-F1
#
_cell.length_a   1.000
_cell.length_b   1.000
_cell.length_c   1.000
_cell.angle_alpha   90.00
_cell.angle_beta   90.00
_cell.angle_gamma   90.00
#
_symmetry.space_group_name_H-M   'P 1'
#
loop_
_entity.id
_entity.type
_entity.pdbx_description
1 polymer ?
#
loop_
_entity_poly.entity_id
_entity_poly.type
_entity_poly.pdbx_seq_one_letter_code
_entity_poly.pdbx_strand_id
1 'polypeptide(L)'
;MAPKDMVLWGLVDNATAIRNFHLRVPSLATINPPAAIQTFADAVVPHDKSSPRPFFAPFASFQYDPRLSNNVQTFSIRREIHELSLPTSVVVLEIKSNWGHEDFTCLCRLRIHGRLL
;
A
#
# COMPACT_ATOMS: atom_id res chain seq x y z
N MET A 1 6.43 20.74 0.43
CA MET A 1 7.02 20.37 -0.87
C MET A 1 6.55 18.97 -1.29
N ALA A 2 6.76 18.52 -2.53
CA ALA A 2 6.20 17.26 -3.04
C ALA A 2 6.79 16.01 -2.37
N PRO A 3 6.01 14.91 -2.23
CA PRO A 3 6.52 13.63 -1.77
C PRO A 3 7.53 13.06 -2.76
N LYS A 4 8.46 12.25 -2.26
CA LYS A 4 9.49 11.59 -3.07
C LYS A 4 9.33 10.09 -3.02
N ASP A 5 9.90 9.43 -2.01
CA ASP A 5 9.82 7.98 -1.86
C ASP A 5 8.52 7.60 -1.14
N MET A 6 7.74 6.71 -1.73
CA MET A 6 6.42 6.32 -1.22
C MET A 6 6.20 4.81 -1.33
N VAL A 7 5.36 4.29 -0.43
CA VAL A 7 4.85 2.92 -0.48
C VAL A 7 3.33 2.96 -0.43
N LEU A 8 2.68 2.26 -1.34
CA LEU A 8 1.24 2.01 -1.28
C LEU A 8 1.01 0.66 -0.63
N TRP A 9 0.27 0.66 0.47
CA TRP A 9 -0.16 -0.51 1.20
C TRP A 9 -1.62 -0.82 0.90
N GLY A 10 -1.96 -2.10 0.72
CA GLY A 10 -3.33 -2.57 0.55
C GLY A 10 -3.71 -3.52 1.67
N LEU A 11 -4.88 -3.29 2.28
CA LEU A 11 -5.45 -4.20 3.27
C LEU A 11 -5.85 -5.51 2.59
N VAL A 12 -5.44 -6.63 3.19
CA VAL A 12 -5.85 -7.97 2.81
C VAL A 12 -6.53 -8.60 4.02
N ASP A 13 -7.85 -8.74 3.96
CA ASP A 13 -8.72 -9.18 5.06
C ASP A 13 -9.48 -10.49 4.75
N ASN A 14 -9.47 -10.94 3.50
CA ASN A 14 -10.07 -12.20 3.09
C ASN A 14 -9.15 -13.40 3.37
N ALA A 15 -9.64 -14.43 4.08
CA ALA A 15 -8.86 -15.60 4.46
C ALA A 15 -8.16 -16.32 3.28
N THR A 16 -8.84 -16.48 2.14
CA THR A 16 -8.26 -17.09 0.94
C THR A 16 -7.19 -16.20 0.33
N ALA A 17 -7.42 -14.88 0.27
CA ALA A 17 -6.44 -13.91 -0.21
C ALA A 17 -5.19 -13.88 0.69
N ILE A 18 -5.36 -13.88 2.02
CA ILE A 18 -4.28 -13.93 3.01
C ILE A 18 -3.42 -15.18 2.80
N ARG A 19 -4.06 -16.34 2.66
CA ARG A 19 -3.35 -17.61 2.43
C ARG A 19 -2.59 -17.59 1.11
N ASN A 20 -3.24 -17.17 0.02
CA ASN A 20 -2.63 -17.11 -1.31
C ASN A 20 -1.44 -16.16 -1.35
N PHE A 21 -1.53 -15.03 -0.66
CA PHE A 21 -0.41 -14.10 -0.53
C PHE A 21 0.81 -14.76 0.13
N HIS A 22 0.65 -15.36 1.31
CA HIS A 22 1.78 -15.98 2.02
C HIS A 22 2.39 -17.15 1.24
N LEU A 23 1.58 -17.92 0.52
CA LEU A 23 2.06 -19.05 -0.28
C LEU A 23 2.78 -18.64 -1.56
N ARG A 24 2.30 -17.59 -2.25
CA ARG A 24 2.77 -17.24 -3.59
C ARG A 24 3.75 -16.08 -3.63
N VAL A 25 3.76 -15.22 -2.60
CA VAL A 25 4.65 -14.05 -2.50
C VAL A 25 5.31 -13.93 -1.11
N PRO A 26 5.97 -14.99 -0.61
CA PRO A 26 6.55 -14.99 0.74
C PRO A 26 7.58 -13.88 0.97
N SER A 27 8.28 -13.43 -0.08
CA SER A 27 9.24 -12.32 0.00
C SER A 27 8.59 -10.97 0.32
N LEU A 28 7.33 -10.76 -0.04
CA LEU A 28 6.61 -9.53 0.30
C LEU A 28 5.99 -9.60 1.69
N ALA A 29 5.77 -10.80 2.22
CA ALA A 29 5.25 -11.01 3.59
C ALA A 29 6.26 -10.62 4.67
N THR A 30 7.55 -10.47 4.33
CA THR A 30 8.57 -9.99 5.27
C THR A 30 8.65 -8.46 5.36
N ILE A 31 7.98 -7.76 4.44
CA ILE A 31 7.95 -6.29 4.40
C ILE A 31 6.80 -5.83 5.28
N ASN A 32 7.16 -5.37 6.48
CA ASN A 32 6.17 -4.90 7.45
C ASN A 32 5.84 -3.42 7.23
N PRO A 33 4.56 -3.04 7.36
CA PRO A 33 4.18 -1.64 7.39
C PRO A 33 4.67 -0.96 8.68
N PRO A 34 4.78 0.39 8.70
CA PRO A 34 4.95 1.12 9.94
C PRO A 34 3.92 0.73 10.99
N ALA A 35 4.32 0.68 12.26
CA ALA A 35 3.45 0.26 13.37
C ALA A 35 2.11 1.01 13.41
N ALA A 36 2.10 2.30 13.06
CA ALA A 36 0.90 3.12 12.99
C ALA A 36 -0.14 2.59 11.99
N ILE A 37 0.29 2.02 10.86
CA ILE A 37 -0.60 1.42 9.86
C ILE A 37 -1.20 0.12 10.41
N GLN A 38 -0.43 -0.69 11.13
CA GLN A 38 -0.95 -1.92 11.73
C GLN A 38 -1.98 -1.62 12.82
N THR A 39 -1.71 -0.62 13.67
CA THR A 39 -2.68 -0.14 14.67
C THR A 39 -3.97 0.35 14.02
N PHE A 40 -3.87 1.03 12.86
CA PHE A 40 -5.04 1.42 12.09
C PHE A 40 -5.82 0.22 11.55
N ALA A 41 -5.13 -0.83 11.07
CA ALA A 41 -5.77 -2.07 10.62
C ALA A 41 -6.65 -2.69 11.70
N ASP A 42 -6.09 -2.83 12.90
CA ASP A 42 -6.76 -3.44 14.06
C ASP A 42 -7.96 -2.63 14.54
N ALA A 43 -7.94 -1.30 14.35
CA ALA A 43 -9.03 -0.41 14.72
C ALA A 43 -10.17 -0.39 13.68
N VAL A 44 -9.86 -0.57 12.39
CA VAL A 44 -10.82 -0.40 11.29
C VAL A 44 -11.47 -1.72 10.89
N VAL A 45 -10.81 -2.85 11.12
CA VAL A 45 -11.31 -4.17 10.75
C VAL A 45 -11.68 -4.94 12.01
N PRO A 46 -12.99 -5.19 12.27
CA PRO A 46 -13.41 -6.11 13.31
C PRO A 46 -12.80 -7.49 13.04
N HIS A 47 -11.83 -7.90 13.86
CA HIS A 47 -11.16 -9.19 13.69
C HIS A 47 -11.83 -10.25 14.56
N ASP A 48 -12.46 -11.23 13.92
CA ASP A 48 -12.79 -12.49 14.59
C ASP A 48 -11.51 -13.30 14.79
N LYS A 49 -11.20 -13.63 16.06
CA LYS A 49 -10.04 -14.43 16.45
C LYS A 49 -9.99 -15.81 15.79
N SER A 50 -11.11 -16.30 15.26
CA SER A 50 -11.19 -17.57 14.52
C SER A 50 -10.62 -17.50 13.09
N SER A 51 -10.45 -16.29 12.54
CA SER A 51 -10.01 -16.05 11.16
C SER A 51 -8.55 -15.58 11.09
N PRO A 52 -7.84 -15.79 9.95
CA PRO A 52 -6.52 -15.21 9.75
C PRO A 52 -6.53 -13.69 9.98
N ARG A 53 -5.47 -13.16 10.60
CA ARG A 53 -5.38 -11.72 10.89
C ARG A 53 -5.25 -10.92 9.59
N PRO A 54 -6.10 -9.90 9.37
CA PRO A 54 -5.90 -8.92 8.31
C PRO A 54 -4.52 -8.28 8.44
N PHE A 55 -3.91 -7.96 7.29
CA PHE A 55 -2.62 -7.28 7.27
C PHE A 55 -2.54 -6.35 6.06
N PHE A 56 -1.58 -5.43 6.10
CA PHE A 56 -1.28 -4.53 4.99
C PHE A 56 -0.13 -5.07 4.16
N ALA A 57 -0.41 -5.41 2.90
CA ALA A 57 0.59 -5.86 1.93
C ALA A 57 1.19 -4.67 1.16
N PRO A 58 2.49 -4.67 0.82
CA PRO A 58 3.13 -3.60 0.05
C PRO A 58 2.78 -3.71 -1.44
N PHE A 59 1.70 -3.06 -1.87
CA PHE A 59 1.20 -3.10 -3.25
C PHE A 59 2.17 -2.47 -4.24
N ALA A 60 2.79 -1.36 -3.88
CA ALA A 60 3.75 -0.66 -4.73
C ALA A 60 4.78 0.10 -3.91
N SER A 61 5.97 0.29 -4.46
CA SER A 61 7.00 1.20 -3.97
C SER A 61 7.46 2.05 -5.14
N PHE A 62 7.37 3.36 -5.02
CA PHE A 62 7.62 4.26 -6.13
C PHE A 62 8.20 5.60 -5.68
N GLN A 63 8.80 6.31 -6.64
CA GLN A 63 9.35 7.63 -6.43
C GLN A 63 8.67 8.63 -7.37
N TYR A 64 8.12 9.71 -6.80
CA TYR A 64 7.60 10.83 -7.58
C TYR A 64 8.73 11.79 -7.96
N ASP A 65 8.82 12.18 -9.24
CA ASP A 65 9.85 13.10 -9.74
C ASP A 65 9.26 14.43 -10.25
N PRO A 66 9.34 15.53 -9.49
CA PRO A 66 8.78 16.83 -9.88
C PRO A 66 9.49 17.48 -11.07
N ARG A 67 10.62 16.93 -11.54
CA ARG A 67 11.39 17.48 -12.66
C ARG A 67 10.86 17.00 -14.01
N LEU A 68 9.98 16.01 -14.04
CA LEU A 68 9.36 15.53 -15.27
C LEU A 68 8.39 16.56 -15.83
N SER A 69 8.26 16.60 -17.16
CA SER A 69 7.36 17.54 -17.85
C SER A 69 5.88 17.31 -17.53
N ASN A 70 5.52 16.10 -17.10
CA ASN A 70 4.17 15.76 -16.65
C ASN A 70 4.12 15.58 -15.13
N ASN A 71 3.35 16.46 -14.48
CA ASN A 71 3.16 16.46 -13.03
C ASN A 71 2.17 15.38 -12.55
N VAL A 72 1.46 14.71 -13.46
CA VAL A 72 0.62 13.56 -13.15
C VAL A 72 1.39 12.28 -13.50
N GLN A 73 1.82 11.56 -12.47
CA GLN A 73 2.60 10.32 -12.62
C GLN A 73 1.79 9.13 -12.16
N THR A 74 1.80 8.08 -12.97
CA THR A 74 1.09 6.81 -12.71
C THR A 74 2.10 5.72 -12.45
N PHE A 75 1.88 4.96 -11.38
CA PHE A 75 2.76 3.87 -10.97
C PHE A 75 1.94 2.59 -10.91
N SER A 76 2.46 1.52 -11.51
CA SER A 76 1.85 0.20 -11.44
C SER A 76 2.12 -0.45 -10.09
N ILE A 77 1.18 -1.27 -9.62
CA ILE A 77 1.43 -2.19 -8.51
C ILE A 77 2.44 -3.27 -8.91
N ARG A 78 3.03 -3.92 -7.91
CA ARG A 78 3.90 -5.08 -8.10
C ARG A 78 3.17 -6.15 -8.89
N ARG A 79 3.87 -6.76 -9.85
CA ARG A 79 3.31 -7.78 -10.75
C ARG A 79 2.70 -8.94 -9.97
N GLU A 80 3.37 -9.38 -8.92
CA GLU A 80 2.94 -10.49 -8.09
C GLU A 80 1.64 -10.19 -7.33
N ILE A 81 1.43 -8.93 -6.94
CA ILE A 81 0.18 -8.46 -6.34
C ILE A 81 -0.94 -8.45 -7.38
N HIS A 82 -0.64 -7.95 -8.59
CA HIS A 82 -1.59 -7.93 -9.70
C HIS A 82 -2.05 -9.34 -10.10
N GLU A 83 -1.11 -10.29 -10.20
CA GLU A 83 -1.39 -11.69 -10.54
C GLU A 83 -2.25 -12.42 -9.49
N LEU A 84 -2.21 -11.97 -8.23
CA LEU A 84 -3.05 -12.52 -7.16
C LEU A 84 -4.46 -11.94 -7.13
N SER A 85 -4.71 -10.81 -7.81
CA SER A 85 -6.02 -10.13 -7.80
C SER A 85 -6.59 -9.96 -6.39
N LEU A 86 -5.76 -9.50 -5.46
CA LEU A 86 -6.13 -9.37 -4.05
C LEU A 86 -7.29 -8.36 -3.89
N PRO A 87 -8.44 -8.78 -3.34
CA PRO A 87 -9.51 -7.84 -2.99
C PRO A 87 -9.02 -6.91 -1.87
N THR A 88 -9.24 -5.61 -2.04
CA THR A 88 -8.80 -4.60 -1.07
C THR A 88 -9.82 -3.47 -1.00
N SER A 89 -10.29 -3.20 0.22
CA SER A 89 -11.23 -2.14 0.56
C SER A 89 -10.52 -0.87 1.07
N VAL A 90 -9.34 -1.03 1.65
CA VAL A 90 -8.56 0.06 2.27
C VAL A 90 -7.15 0.09 1.72
N VAL A 91 -6.70 1.29 1.36
CA VAL A 91 -5.30 1.54 0.99
C VAL A 91 -4.70 2.62 1.86
N VAL A 92 -3.39 2.51 2.12
CA VAL A 92 -2.63 3.53 2.85
C VAL A 92 -1.43 3.93 2.00
N LEU A 93 -1.28 5.24 1.77
CA LEU A 93 -0.07 5.78 1.15
C LEU A 93 0.90 6.23 2.25
N GLU A 94 2.03 5.55 2.37
CA GLU A 94 3.14 5.97 3.22
C GLU A 94 4.08 6.87 2.42
N ILE A 95 4.34 8.07 2.93
CA ILE A 95 5.34 8.98 2.40
C ILE A 95 6.60 8.85 3.26
N LYS A 96 7.68 8.34 2.66
CA LYS A 96 8.94 8.05 3.35
C LYS A 96 9.94 9.21 3.32
N SER A 97 9.86 10.04 2.29
CA SER A 97 10.75 11.18 2.10
C SER A 97 10.11 12.23 1.20
N ASN A 98 10.75 13.39 1.13
CA ASN A 98 10.41 14.46 0.22
C ASN A 98 11.68 14.97 -0.48
N TRP A 99 11.54 15.87 -1.43
CA TRP A 99 12.62 16.56 -2.18
C TRP A 99 13.48 17.61 -1.41
N GLY A 100 13.70 17.48 -0.09
CA GLY A 100 14.52 18.41 0.72
C GLY A 100 13.82 19.55 1.49
N HIS A 101 12.52 19.47 1.82
CA HIS A 101 11.88 20.46 2.69
C HIS A 101 11.75 19.90 4.10
N GLU A 102 12.24 20.62 5.10
CA GLU A 102 12.36 20.09 6.46
C GLU A 102 11.01 20.07 7.20
N ASP A 103 10.18 21.10 7.02
CA ASP A 103 8.96 21.22 7.85
C ASP A 103 7.72 20.51 7.31
N PHE A 104 7.57 20.37 5.98
CA PHE A 104 6.31 19.89 5.41
C PHE A 104 6.42 19.17 4.07
N THR A 105 5.49 18.23 3.90
CA THR A 105 5.21 17.56 2.63
C THR A 105 3.75 17.79 2.25
N CYS A 106 3.49 18.22 1.01
CA CYS A 106 2.14 18.48 0.52
C CYS A 106 1.75 17.44 -0.54
N LEU A 107 0.59 16.83 -0.37
CA LEU A 107 0.00 15.92 -1.35
C LEU A 107 -1.17 16.62 -2.04
N CYS A 108 -1.04 16.89 -3.34
CA CYS A 108 -2.09 17.58 -4.10
C CYS A 108 -3.27 16.64 -4.44
N ARG A 109 -2.98 15.48 -5.03
CA ARG A 109 -4.01 14.53 -5.46
C ARG A 109 -3.47 13.11 -5.55
N LEU A 110 -4.15 12.19 -4.90
CA LEU A 110 -3.97 10.75 -5.09
C LEU A 110 -5.13 10.21 -5.92
N ARG A 111 -4.83 9.35 -6.90
CA ARG A 111 -5.83 8.60 -7.68
C ARG A 111 -5.51 7.13 -7.54
N ILE A 112 -6.53 6.35 -7.19
CA ILE A 112 -6.43 4.89 -7.10
C ILE A 112 -7.28 4.31 -8.24
N HIS A 113 -6.67 3.42 -9.01
CA HIS A 113 -7.29 2.74 -10.13
C HIS A 113 -7.35 1.24 -9.82
N GLY A 114 -8.46 0.61 -10.16
CA GLY A 114 -8.67 -0.81 -9.92
C GLY A 114 -9.88 -1.33 -10.69
N ARG A 115 -10.12 -2.63 -10.57
CA ARG A 115 -11.32 -3.29 -11.08
C ARG A 115 -12.21 -3.68 -9.92
N LEU A 116 -13.50 -3.39 -10.02
CA LEU A 116 -14.49 -3.89 -9.06
C LEU A 116 -14.63 -5.41 -9.24
N LEU A 117 -14.60 -6.13 -8.12
CA LEU A 117 -14.76 -7.58 -8.04
C LEU A 117 -16.16 -7.92 -7.53
#